data_AF-G8X985-F1
#
_entry.id   AF-G8X985-F1
#
_cell.length_a   1.000
_cell.length_b   1.000
_cell.length_c   1.000
_cell.angle_alpha   90.00
_cell.angle_beta   90.00
_cell.angle_gamma   90.00
#
_symmetry.space_group_name_H-M   'P 1'
#
loop_
_entity.id
_entity.type
_entity.pdbx_description
1 polymer ?
#
loop_
_entity_poly.entity_id
_entity_poly.type
_entity_poly.pdbx_seq_one_letter_code
_entity_poly.pdbx_strand_id
1 'polypeptide(L)'
;MYRTLGSICIIASALISYLDKYVMVYNINFNNNHGYNNSADLVWATSIIIAPLLLIIGANMRPYKISYIFPVYTYTTYLFWVFREDKTDYGWPKFYAVFVTLLFIVFMIGMSKIKKKEKIEKEEIKKKIMFLEKMLDLSYIVINKY
;
A
#
# COMPACT_ATOMS: atom_id res chain seq x y z
N MET A 1 17.41 -2.85 5.18
CA MET A 1 17.27 -1.50 5.78
C MET A 1 16.32 -0.59 5.02
N TYR A 2 16.48 -0.38 3.70
CA TYR A 2 15.55 0.49 2.94
C TYR A 2 14.09 0.01 2.95
N ARG A 3 13.87 -1.31 2.86
CA ARG A 3 12.51 -1.90 2.88
C ARG A 3 11.80 -1.72 4.23
N THR A 4 12.54 -1.83 5.34
CA THR A 4 11.99 -1.65 6.68
C THR A 4 11.64 -0.19 6.92
N LEU A 5 12.52 0.74 6.55
CA LEU A 5 12.26 2.18 6.63
C LEU A 5 11.04 2.59 5.78
N GLY A 6 10.95 2.13 4.53
CA GLY A 6 9.79 2.40 3.68
C GLY A 6 8.48 1.87 4.28
N SER A 7 8.53 0.70 4.94
CA SER A 7 7.36 0.12 5.59
C SER A 7 6.95 0.93 6.82
N ILE A 8 7.92 1.43 7.59
CA ILE A 8 7.66 2.34 8.71
C ILE A 8 7.02 3.64 8.22
N CYS A 9 7.52 4.23 7.14
CA CYS A 9 6.91 5.42 6.53
C CYS A 9 5.45 5.15 6.10
N ILE A 10 5.17 4.00 5.49
CA ILE A 10 3.79 3.66 5.11
C ILE A 10 2.88 3.45 6.32
N ILE A 11 3.37 2.82 7.37
CA ILE A 11 2.57 2.64 8.59
C ILE A 11 2.35 3.99 9.27
N ALA A 12 3.39 4.82 9.35
CA ALA A 12 3.33 6.16 9.92
C ALA A 12 2.35 7.06 9.15
N SER A 13 2.25 6.95 7.82
CA SER A 13 1.28 7.72 7.04
C SER A 13 -0.16 7.43 7.47
N ALA A 14 -0.48 6.16 7.74
CA ALA A 14 -1.79 5.74 8.20
C ALA A 14 -2.08 6.15 9.65
N LEU A 15 -1.06 6.17 10.51
CA LEU A 15 -1.18 6.56 11.91
C LEU A 15 -1.32 8.08 12.10
N ILE A 16 -0.58 8.87 11.32
CA ILE A 16 -0.65 10.34 11.34
C ILE A 16 -2.08 10.81 11.11
N SER A 17 -2.83 10.13 10.25
CA SER A 17 -4.23 10.42 9.99
C SER A 17 -5.13 10.39 11.23
N TYR A 18 -4.73 9.74 12.33
CA TYR A 18 -5.53 9.68 13.57
C TYR A 18 -5.04 10.63 14.68
N LEU A 19 -4.07 11.51 14.39
CA LEU A 19 -3.50 12.43 15.40
C LEU A 19 -4.52 13.43 15.95
N ASP A 20 -5.50 13.83 15.15
CA ASP A 20 -6.62 14.68 15.56
C ASP A 20 -7.37 14.09 16.76
N LYS A 21 -7.59 12.77 16.76
CA LYS A 21 -8.27 12.05 17.85
C LYS A 21 -7.42 12.04 19.12
N TYR A 22 -6.10 11.93 18.99
CA TYR A 22 -5.19 12.05 20.14
C TYR A 22 -5.28 13.45 20.75
N VAL A 23 -5.33 14.50 19.92
CA VAL A 23 -5.51 15.88 20.38
C VAL A 23 -6.84 16.06 21.12
N MET A 24 -7.93 15.48 20.61
CA MET A 24 -9.22 15.49 21.29
C MET A 24 -9.21 14.74 22.63
N VAL A 25 -8.65 13.52 22.67
CA VAL A 25 -8.66 12.68 23.88
C VAL A 25 -7.85 13.31 25.01
N TYR A 26 -6.72 13.95 24.70
CA TYR A 26 -5.88 14.60 25.69
C TYR A 26 -6.21 16.09 25.89
N ASN A 27 -7.28 16.60 25.28
CA ASN A 27 -7.69 18.02 25.32
C ASN A 27 -6.53 19.00 25.05
N ILE A 28 -5.70 18.68 24.05
CA ILE A 28 -4.58 19.53 23.67
C ILE A 28 -5.12 20.75 22.92
N ASN A 29 -4.91 21.94 23.49
CA ASN A 29 -5.30 23.21 22.88
C ASN A 29 -4.04 24.00 22.50
N PHE A 30 -3.93 24.36 21.23
CA PHE A 30 -2.90 25.27 20.75
C PHE A 30 -3.34 26.72 20.95
N ASN A 31 -2.38 27.59 21.21
CA ASN A 31 -2.63 29.02 21.39
C ASN A 31 -3.11 29.70 20.09
N ASN A 32 -2.82 29.11 18.92
CA ASN A 32 -3.23 29.63 17.62
C ASN A 32 -3.70 28.49 16.72
N ASN A 33 -4.99 28.52 16.35
CA ASN A 33 -5.61 27.53 15.47
C ASN A 33 -5.65 27.96 14.00
N HIS A 34 -5.03 29.09 13.60
CA HIS A 34 -4.92 29.51 12.20
C HIS A 34 -6.25 29.54 11.41
N GLY A 35 -7.36 29.88 12.08
CA GLY A 35 -8.70 29.95 11.47
C GLY A 35 -9.52 28.66 11.55
N TYR A 36 -8.99 27.58 12.13
CA TYR A 36 -9.75 26.37 12.45
C TYR A 36 -10.50 26.53 13.78
N ASN A 37 -11.66 25.88 13.90
CA ASN A 37 -12.55 26.01 15.06
C ASN A 37 -11.91 25.47 16.34
N ASN A 38 -11.14 24.38 16.24
CA ASN A 38 -10.41 23.80 17.35
C ASN A 38 -9.03 23.28 16.88
N SER A 39 -8.18 22.91 17.82
CA SER A 39 -6.83 22.40 17.51
C SER A 39 -6.84 21.02 16.85
N ALA A 40 -7.87 20.21 17.09
CA ALA A 40 -8.02 18.90 16.47
C ALA A 40 -8.29 19.02 14.95
N ASP A 41 -9.12 19.98 14.54
CA ASP A 41 -9.46 20.27 13.14
C ASP A 41 -8.22 20.71 12.36
N LEU A 42 -7.36 21.53 12.99
CA LEU A 42 -6.06 21.92 12.41
C LEU A 42 -5.15 20.68 12.22
N VAL A 43 -5.04 19.82 13.24
CA VAL A 43 -4.25 18.58 13.16
C VAL A 43 -4.82 17.62 12.13
N TRP A 44 -6.14 17.51 12.02
CA TRP A 44 -6.80 16.70 11.01
C TRP A 44 -6.48 17.20 9.60
N ALA A 45 -6.64 18.50 9.35
CA ALA A 45 -6.39 19.11 8.04
C ALA A 45 -4.93 18.96 7.61
N THR A 46 -3.98 19.19 8.53
CA THR A 46 -2.55 18.99 8.28
C THR A 46 -2.22 17.51 8.05
N SER A 47 -2.85 16.59 8.79
CA SER A 47 -2.62 15.15 8.67
C SER A 47 -3.07 14.60 7.32
N ILE A 48 -4.17 15.11 6.75
CA ILE A 48 -4.65 14.72 5.41
C ILE A 48 -3.66 15.13 4.31
N ILE A 49 -2.86 16.17 4.51
CA ILE A 49 -1.82 16.61 3.56
C ILE A 49 -0.53 15.81 3.76
N ILE A 50 -0.10 15.60 5.00
CA ILE A 50 1.17 14.94 5.32
C ILE A 50 1.11 13.44 5.03
N ALA A 51 0.00 12.77 5.32
CA ALA A 51 -0.16 11.34 5.12
C ALA A 51 0.13 10.87 3.68
N PRO A 52 -0.48 11.43 2.61
CA PRO A 52 -0.19 11.00 1.24
C PRO A 52 1.26 11.27 0.83
N LEU A 53 1.89 12.35 1.29
CA LEU A 53 3.31 12.63 1.04
C LEU A 53 4.20 11.54 1.65
N LEU A 54 3.95 11.16 2.89
CA LEU A 54 4.71 10.11 3.58
C LEU A 54 4.50 8.74 2.92
N LEU A 55 3.29 8.47 2.41
CA LEU A 55 2.96 7.26 1.67
C LEU A 55 3.77 7.17 0.38
N ILE A 56 3.86 8.26 -0.41
CA ILE A 56 4.62 8.30 -1.66
C ILE A 56 6.11 8.07 -1.39
N ILE A 57 6.68 8.76 -0.39
CA ILE A 57 8.08 8.60 0.00
C ILE A 57 8.34 7.13 0.39
N GLY A 58 7.50 6.56 1.25
CA GLY A 58 7.64 5.17 1.70
C GLY A 58 7.49 4.16 0.57
N ALA A 59 6.57 4.39 -0.37
CA ALA A 59 6.33 3.52 -1.51
C ALA A 59 7.56 3.41 -2.44
N ASN A 60 8.30 4.51 -2.63
CA ASN A 60 9.51 4.52 -3.45
C ASN A 60 10.66 3.67 -2.86
N MET A 61 10.63 3.36 -1.57
CA MET A 61 11.67 2.58 -0.88
C MET A 61 11.47 1.05 -0.94
N ARG A 62 10.55 0.56 -1.77
CA ARG A 62 10.23 -0.88 -1.96
C ARG A 62 9.83 -1.58 -0.64
N PRO A 63 8.83 -1.06 0.06
CA PRO A 63 8.37 -1.54 1.36
C PRO A 63 7.82 -2.97 1.29
N TYR A 64 7.63 -3.61 2.44
CA TYR A 64 6.91 -4.87 2.52
C TYR A 64 5.45 -4.63 2.15
N LYS A 65 4.90 -5.45 1.25
CA LYS A 65 3.52 -5.32 0.79
C LYS A 65 2.52 -5.26 1.95
N ILE A 66 2.77 -6.00 3.03
CA ILE A 66 1.91 -6.04 4.21
C ILE A 66 1.72 -4.66 4.88
N SER A 67 2.69 -3.75 4.75
CA SER A 67 2.57 -2.39 5.28
C SER A 67 1.43 -1.60 4.64
N TYR A 68 1.06 -1.88 3.38
CA TYR A 68 -0.05 -1.20 2.70
C TYR A 68 -1.42 -1.54 3.27
N ILE A 69 -1.55 -2.57 4.11
CA ILE A 69 -2.82 -2.87 4.79
C ILE A 69 -3.27 -1.69 5.66
N PHE A 70 -2.32 -1.00 6.30
CA PHE A 70 -2.59 0.13 7.20
C PHE A 70 -3.24 1.31 6.47
N PRO A 71 -2.63 1.93 5.43
CA PRO A 71 -3.28 3.03 4.72
C PRO A 71 -4.58 2.58 4.03
N VAL A 72 -4.66 1.35 3.52
CA VAL A 72 -5.91 0.83 2.94
C VAL A 72 -7.04 0.81 3.97
N TYR A 73 -6.76 0.34 5.19
CA TYR A 73 -7.73 0.38 6.29
C TYR A 73 -8.15 1.82 6.61
N THR A 74 -7.17 2.71 6.79
CA THR A 74 -7.42 4.12 7.14
C THR A 74 -8.26 4.83 6.09
N TYR A 75 -7.85 4.78 4.82
CA TYR A 75 -8.57 5.47 3.74
C TYR A 75 -9.93 4.86 3.46
N THR A 76 -10.10 3.55 3.66
CA THR A 76 -11.43 2.93 3.57
C THR A 76 -12.33 3.43 4.69
N THR A 77 -11.79 3.57 5.90
CA THR A 77 -12.54 4.13 7.04
C THR A 77 -12.99 5.56 6.71
N TYR A 78 -12.12 6.38 6.11
CA TYR A 78 -12.50 7.72 5.64
C TYR A 78 -13.53 7.71 4.52
N LEU A 79 -13.42 6.79 3.57
CA LEU A 79 -14.39 6.66 2.50
C LEU A 79 -15.79 6.38 3.08
N PHE A 80 -15.92 5.44 4.01
CA PHE A 80 -17.21 5.18 4.67
C PHE A 80 -17.68 6.30 5.58
N TRP A 81 -16.76 7.07 6.16
CA TRP A 81 -17.12 8.26 6.94
C TRP A 81 -17.79 9.34 6.08
N VAL A 82 -17.32 9.55 4.84
CA VAL A 82 -17.91 10.52 3.90
C VAL A 82 -19.36 10.19 3.54
N PHE A 83 -19.69 8.90 3.42
CA PHE A 83 -21.04 8.45 3.05
C PHE A 83 -22.03 8.39 4.21
N ARG A 84 -21.65 8.82 5.41
CA ARG A 84 -22.48 8.69 6.60
C ARG A 84 -23.18 10.00 6.96
N GLU A 85 -24.49 9.91 7.17
CA GLU A 85 -25.31 11.04 7.63
C GLU A 85 -24.94 11.43 9.08
N ASP A 86 -24.69 10.44 9.94
CA ASP A 86 -24.21 10.65 11.31
C ASP A 86 -22.69 10.76 11.35
N LYS A 87 -22.16 11.97 11.58
CA LYS A 87 -20.72 12.24 11.75
C LYS A 87 -20.15 11.76 13.09
N THR A 88 -20.68 10.69 13.67
CA THR A 88 -20.20 10.11 14.93
C THR A 88 -19.18 9.00 14.70
N ASP A 89 -18.11 8.98 15.48
CA ASP A 89 -16.94 8.11 15.26
C ASP A 89 -17.13 6.62 15.69
N TYR A 90 -18.29 6.29 16.27
CA TYR A 90 -18.57 5.03 16.99
C TYR A 90 -19.52 4.06 16.25
N GLY A 91 -19.52 4.07 14.92
CA GLY A 91 -20.45 3.24 14.14
C GLY A 91 -19.89 1.93 13.57
N TRP A 92 -20.76 1.26 12.81
CA TRP A 92 -20.48 0.14 11.90
C TRP A 92 -19.40 0.37 10.80
N PRO A 93 -18.95 1.60 10.44
CA PRO A 93 -17.91 1.82 9.44
C PRO A 93 -16.60 1.06 9.69
N LYS A 94 -16.26 0.79 10.95
CA LYS A 94 -15.04 0.03 11.28
C LYS A 94 -15.13 -1.42 10.80
N PHE A 95 -16.31 -2.05 10.88
CA PHE A 95 -16.52 -3.41 10.38
C PHE A 95 -16.42 -3.46 8.85
N TYR A 96 -17.02 -2.50 8.15
CA TYR A 96 -16.91 -2.40 6.69
C TYR A 96 -15.47 -2.12 6.25
N ALA A 97 -14.74 -1.28 6.98
CA ALA A 97 -13.32 -1.03 6.72
C ALA A 97 -12.49 -2.31 6.85
N VAL A 98 -12.71 -3.11 7.91
CA VAL A 98 -12.06 -4.42 8.08
C VAL A 98 -12.39 -5.36 6.92
N PHE A 99 -13.66 -5.45 6.50
CA PHE A 99 -14.06 -6.30 5.40
C PHE A 99 -13.37 -5.94 4.08
N VAL A 100 -13.33 -4.65 3.75
CA VAL A 100 -12.63 -4.16 2.54
C VAL A 100 -11.12 -4.38 2.66
N THR A 101 -10.52 -4.23 3.85
CA THR A 101 -9.09 -4.55 4.03
C THR A 101 -8.82 -6.03 3.81
N LEU A 102 -9.68 -6.91 4.30
CA LEU A 102 -9.59 -8.36 4.03
C LEU A 102 -9.68 -8.66 2.53
N LEU A 103 -10.63 -8.01 1.84
CA LEU A 103 -10.76 -8.13 0.38
C LEU A 103 -9.47 -7.67 -0.32
N PHE A 104 -8.86 -6.56 0.12
CA PHE A 104 -7.58 -6.10 -0.38
C PHE A 104 -6.43 -7.09 -0.13
N ILE A 105 -6.39 -7.75 1.02
CA ILE A 105 -5.41 -8.80 1.32
C ILE A 105 -5.59 -9.98 0.35
N VAL A 106 -6.82 -10.44 0.14
CA VAL A 106 -7.15 -11.50 -0.82
C VAL A 106 -6.72 -11.11 -2.23
N PHE A 107 -7.03 -9.88 -2.64
CA PHE A 107 -6.60 -9.32 -3.93
C PHE A 107 -5.07 -9.32 -4.08
N MET A 108 -4.34 -8.91 -3.05
CA MET A 108 -2.86 -8.91 -3.04
C MET A 108 -2.26 -10.32 -3.14
N ILE A 109 -2.88 -11.30 -2.50
CA ILE A 109 -2.50 -12.71 -2.62
C ILE A 109 -2.74 -13.19 -4.05
N GLY A 110 -3.92 -12.90 -4.62
CA GLY A 110 -4.28 -13.22 -6.00
C GLY A 110 -3.29 -12.66 -7.01
N MET A 111 -3.01 -11.36 -6.93
CA MET A 111 -2.01 -10.68 -7.78
C MET A 111 -0.61 -11.26 -7.63
N SER A 112 -0.23 -11.68 -6.42
CA SER A 112 1.08 -12.30 -6.19
C SER A 112 1.17 -13.69 -6.83
N LYS A 113 0.08 -14.47 -6.84
CA LYS A 113 0.01 -15.76 -7.55
C LYS A 113 0.10 -15.58 -9.06
N ILE A 114 -0.62 -14.61 -9.63
CA ILE A 114 -0.58 -14.30 -11.06
C ILE A 114 0.85 -13.94 -11.50
N LYS A 115 1.50 -13.02 -10.79
CA LYS A 115 2.91 -12.64 -11.08
C LYS A 115 3.88 -13.81 -10.98
N LYS A 116 3.66 -14.74 -10.04
CA LYS A 116 4.49 -15.94 -9.91
C LYS A 116 4.31 -16.88 -11.11
N LYS A 117 3.06 -17.07 -11.56
CA LYS A 117 2.74 -17.87 -12.74
C LYS A 117 3.39 -17.29 -14.00
N GLU A 118 3.23 -15.98 -14.25
CA GLU A 118 3.87 -15.29 -15.38
C GLU A 118 5.40 -15.43 -15.37
N LYS A 119 6.02 -15.39 -14.17
CA LYS A 119 7.48 -15.55 -14.06
C LYS A 119 7.92 -16.97 -14.45
N ILE A 120 7.17 -17.99 -14.02
CA ILE A 120 7.46 -19.40 -14.37
C ILE A 120 7.31 -19.61 -15.87
N GLU A 121 6.23 -19.11 -16.47
CA GLU A 121 6.00 -19.21 -17.92
C GLU A 121 7.13 -18.55 -18.73
N LYS A 122 7.59 -17.36 -18.30
CA LYS A 122 8.73 -16.69 -18.93
C LYS A 122 10.03 -17.48 -18.82
N GLU A 123 10.27 -18.12 -17.67
CA GLU A 123 11.45 -18.98 -17.48
C GLU A 123 11.40 -20.24 -18.35
N GLU A 124 10.23 -20.85 -18.52
CA GLU A 124 10.03 -22.00 -19.41
C GLU A 124 10.25 -21.63 -20.88
N ILE A 125 9.68 -20.52 -21.34
CA ILE A 125 9.89 -20.01 -22.70
C ILE A 125 11.39 -19.74 -22.93
N LYS A 126 12.07 -19.10 -21.98
CA LYS A 126 13.52 -18.85 -22.08
C LYS A 126 14.33 -20.14 -22.18
N LYS A 127 13.96 -21.18 -21.43
CA LYS A 127 14.61 -22.51 -21.54
C LYS A 127 14.37 -23.15 -22.91
N LYS A 128 13.16 -23.06 -23.46
CA LYS A 128 12.83 -23.59 -24.80
C LYS A 128 13.63 -22.89 -25.90
N ILE A 129 13.72 -21.55 -25.86
CA ILE A 129 14.51 -20.77 -26.82
C ILE A 129 15.99 -21.19 -26.75
N MET A 130 16.56 -21.26 -25.55
CA MET A 130 17.96 -21.67 -25.36
C MET A 130 18.25 -23.10 -25.83
N PHE A 131 17.28 -24.01 -25.70
CA PHE A 131 17.40 -25.37 -26.22
C PHE A 131 17.39 -25.39 -27.76
N LEU A 132 16.51 -24.62 -28.39
CA LEU A 132 16.44 -24.47 -29.85
C LEU A 132 17.72 -23.86 -30.43
N GLU A 133 18.27 -22.83 -29.77
CA GLU A 133 19.56 -22.23 -30.15
C GLU A 133 20.68 -23.27 -30.14
N LYS A 134 20.80 -24.06 -29.07
CA LYS A 134 21.81 -25.13 -28.99
C LYS A 134 21.64 -26.21 -30.05
N MET A 135 20.40 -26.59 -30.36
CA MET A 135 20.14 -27.56 -31.43
C MET A 135 20.52 -27.01 -32.81
N LEU A 136 20.25 -25.73 -33.06
CA LEU A 136 20.61 -25.06 -34.30
C LEU A 136 22.13 -24.99 -34.46
N ASP A 137 22.85 -24.58 -33.42
CA ASP A 137 24.32 -24.58 -33.40
C ASP A 137 24.90 -25.97 -33.70
N LEU A 138 24.33 -27.01 -33.08
CA LEU A 138 24.73 -28.39 -33.31
C LEU A 138 24.50 -28.81 -34.77
N SER A 139 23.35 -28.45 -35.33
CA SER A 139 23.01 -28.75 -36.73
C SER A 139 23.98 -28.07 -37.70
N TYR A 140 24.35 -26.81 -37.43
CA TYR A 140 25.32 -26.07 -38.23
C TYR A 140 26.70 -26.74 -38.20
N ILE A 141 27.16 -27.16 -37.01
CA ILE A 141 28.44 -27.88 -36.85
C ILE A 141 28.42 -29.19 -37.63
N VAL A 142 27.33 -29.96 -37.59
CA VAL A 142 27.23 -31.22 -38.32
C VAL A 142 27.25 -31.00 -39.82
N ILE A 143 26.50 -30.01 -40.33
CA ILE A 143 26.46 -29.68 -41.75
C ILE A 143 27.84 -29.23 -42.26
N ASN A 144 28.56 -28.41 -41.50
CA ASN A 144 29.84 -27.86 -41.93
C ASN A 144 31.03 -28.85 -41.79
N LYS A 145 30.78 -30.04 -41.21
CA LYS A 145 31.79 -31.09 -41.03
C LYS A 145 31.73 -32.17 -42.13
N TYR A 146 30.70 -32.13 -42.98
CA TYR A 146 30.53 -32.94 -44.18
C TYR A 146 30.64 -32.06 -45.43
#